data_AF-F0YB33-F1
#
_entry.id   AF-F0YB33-F1
#
_cell.length_a   1.000
_cell.length_b   1.000
_cell.length_c   1.000
_cell.angle_alpha   90.00
_cell.angle_beta   90.00
_cell.angle_gamma   90.00
#
_symmetry.space_group_name_H-M   'P 1'
#
loop_
_entity.id
_entity.type
_entity.pdbx_description
1 polymer ?
#
loop_
_entity_poly.entity_id
_entity_poly.type
_entity_poly.pdbx_seq_one_letter_code
_entity_poly.pdbx_strand_id
1 'polypeptide(L)'
;LDTGSFQEPLNFIQYAVAGEYRPHCDGVCNRKPYARGGRVATLIHYCKAADVGGGTVFPKANIKVQPRDGSAVLFAYKRDDGYMDDGNTMHTGCLVREGYKQIVTMWMRE
;
A
#
# COMPACT_ATOMS: atom_id res chain seq x y z
N LEU A 1 -11.05 -10.88 -26.32
CA LEU A 1 -10.47 -9.93 -25.34
C LEU A 1 -10.13 -10.77 -24.14
N ASP A 2 -8.85 -10.91 -23.83
CA ASP A 2 -8.44 -11.58 -22.60
C ASP A 2 -8.91 -10.68 -21.44
N THR A 3 -9.98 -11.07 -20.76
CA THR A 3 -10.62 -10.27 -19.69
C THR A 3 -9.91 -10.50 -18.35
N GLY A 4 -8.58 -10.66 -18.38
CA GLY A 4 -7.78 -10.88 -17.19
C GLY A 4 -8.14 -9.85 -16.12
N SER A 5 -8.31 -10.32 -14.88
CA SER A 5 -8.63 -9.44 -13.75
C SER A 5 -7.60 -8.31 -13.67
N PHE A 6 -8.05 -7.06 -13.71
CA PHE A 6 -7.23 -5.84 -13.47
C PHE A 6 -6.78 -5.71 -11.99
N GLN A 7 -6.86 -6.82 -11.26
CA GLN A 7 -6.68 -6.92 -9.83
C GLN A 7 -6.06 -8.28 -9.50
N GLU A 8 -4.99 -8.26 -8.69
CA GLU A 8 -4.46 -9.48 -8.08
C GLU A 8 -5.41 -10.03 -7.01
N PRO A 9 -5.32 -11.33 -6.65
CA PRO A 9 -6.05 -11.86 -5.51
C PRO A 9 -5.85 -11.01 -4.24
N LEU A 10 -6.91 -10.83 -3.47
CA LEU A 10 -6.84 -10.07 -2.22
C LEU A 10 -5.83 -10.72 -1.26
N ASN A 11 -4.97 -9.89 -0.67
CA ASN A 11 -3.94 -10.34 0.26
C ASN A 11 -4.27 -9.92 1.69
N PHE A 12 -4.63 -10.88 2.54
CA PHE A 12 -4.87 -10.65 3.96
C PHE A 12 -3.57 -10.79 4.76
N ILE A 13 -3.30 -9.84 5.65
CA ILE A 13 -2.13 -9.86 6.54
C ILE A 13 -2.55 -9.48 7.96
N GLN A 14 -2.06 -10.24 8.93
CA GLN A 14 -2.15 -9.89 10.34
C GLN A 14 -0.75 -9.61 10.91
N TYR A 15 -0.62 -8.48 11.59
CA TYR A 15 0.57 -8.10 12.36
C TYR A 15 0.25 -8.18 13.85
N ALA A 16 0.99 -9.03 14.56
CA ALA A 16 1.00 -9.03 16.03
C ALA A 16 1.88 -7.90 16.57
N VAL A 17 1.95 -7.75 17.89
CA VAL A 17 2.92 -6.87 18.56
C VAL A 17 4.33 -7.13 18.02
N ALA A 18 5.10 -6.05 17.84
CA ALA A 18 6.40 -6.01 17.19
C ALA A 18 6.40 -6.32 15.67
N GLY A 19 5.23 -6.60 15.08
CA GLY A 19 5.08 -6.72 13.63
C GLY A 19 5.22 -5.36 12.95
N GLU A 20 5.99 -5.33 11.86
CA GLU A 20 6.17 -4.18 10.99
C GLU A 20 6.30 -4.62 9.53
N TYR A 21 6.32 -3.65 8.61
CA TYR A 21 6.73 -3.90 7.24
C TYR A 21 7.66 -2.81 6.74
N ARG A 22 8.85 -3.20 6.32
CA ARG A 22 9.94 -2.28 5.97
C ARG A 22 9.57 -1.37 4.78
N PRO A 23 10.21 -0.20 4.65
CA PRO A 23 10.00 0.69 3.51
C PRO A 23 10.17 -0.02 2.17
N HIS A 24 9.17 0.12 1.30
CA HIS A 24 9.14 -0.49 -0.03
C HIS A 24 8.19 0.26 -0.97
N CYS A 25 8.16 -0.15 -2.23
CA CYS A 25 7.15 0.27 -3.21
C CYS A 25 6.44 -0.96 -3.77
N ASP A 26 5.11 -0.88 -3.90
CA ASP A 26 4.30 -1.96 -4.47
C ASP A 26 4.45 -2.08 -5.99
N GLY A 27 4.67 -0.94 -6.64
CA GLY A 27 5.05 -0.81 -8.04
C GLY A 27 6.43 -0.17 -8.18
N VAL A 28 6.83 0.07 -9.42
CA VAL A 28 8.03 0.87 -9.72
C VAL A 28 7.81 2.31 -9.25
N CYS A 29 8.79 2.92 -8.59
CA CYS A 29 8.66 4.23 -7.95
C CYS A 29 9.92 5.11 -8.11
N ASN A 30 10.55 5.06 -9.28
CA ASN A 30 11.80 5.77 -9.59
C ASN A 30 11.74 6.51 -10.94
N ARG A 31 10.57 7.02 -11.32
CA ARG A 31 10.35 7.75 -12.58
C ARG A 31 10.71 7.02 -13.86
N LYS A 32 10.75 5.68 -13.84
CA LYS A 32 10.80 4.91 -15.08
C LYS A 32 9.48 5.04 -15.85
N PRO A 33 9.49 4.91 -17.19
CA PRO A 33 8.27 4.75 -17.97
C PRO A 33 7.42 3.61 -17.42
N TYR A 34 6.09 3.75 -17.45
CA TYR A 34 5.18 2.67 -17.09
C TYR A 34 5.36 1.47 -18.03
N ALA A 35 5.44 0.27 -17.45
CA ALA A 35 5.48 -0.98 -18.19
C ALA A 35 4.09 -1.62 -18.18
N ARG A 36 3.55 -1.90 -19.37
CA ARG A 36 2.24 -2.54 -19.56
C ARG A 36 2.14 -3.85 -18.77
N GLY A 37 0.99 -4.12 -18.15
CA GLY A 37 0.81 -5.26 -17.24
C GLY A 37 1.27 -4.97 -15.81
N GLY A 38 1.98 -3.85 -15.59
CA GLY A 38 2.47 -3.44 -14.28
C GLY A 38 1.32 -3.07 -13.34
N ARG A 39 1.61 -3.11 -12.03
CA ARG A 39 0.67 -2.55 -11.06
C ARG A 39 0.54 -1.05 -11.29
N VAL A 40 -0.60 -0.45 -10.93
CA VAL A 40 -0.88 0.99 -11.09
C VAL A 40 -1.33 1.68 -9.81
N ALA A 41 -1.95 0.94 -8.88
CA ALA A 41 -2.39 1.44 -7.59
C ALA A 41 -2.50 0.33 -6.55
N THR A 42 -2.47 0.73 -5.28
CA THR A 42 -2.73 -0.14 -4.12
C THR A 42 -3.84 0.46 -3.27
N LEU A 43 -4.78 -0.38 -2.84
CA LEU A 43 -5.68 -0.10 -1.72
C LEU A 43 -5.29 -0.96 -0.52
N ILE A 44 -5.04 -0.33 0.61
CA ILE A 44 -4.88 -0.99 1.91
C ILE A 44 -6.15 -0.72 2.71
N HIS A 45 -6.94 -1.77 2.94
CA HIS A 45 -8.10 -1.73 3.82
C HIS A 45 -7.71 -2.21 5.21
N TYR A 46 -7.96 -1.41 6.24
CA TYR A 46 -7.71 -1.77 7.63
C TYR A 46 -8.94 -2.46 8.22
N CYS A 47 -8.96 -3.79 8.18
CA CYS A 47 -10.01 -4.58 8.84
C CYS A 47 -10.00 -4.34 10.35
N LYS A 48 -8.79 -4.24 10.93
CA LYS A 48 -8.55 -3.90 12.33
C LYS A 48 -7.32 -3.02 12.46
N ALA A 49 -7.48 -1.86 13.11
CA ALA A 49 -6.37 -1.03 13.56
C ALA A 49 -5.78 -1.60 14.86
N ALA A 50 -4.45 -1.52 14.97
CA ALA A 50 -3.78 -1.77 16.24
C ALA A 50 -4.16 -0.70 17.26
N ASP A 51 -4.19 -1.07 18.54
CA ASP A 51 -4.52 -0.16 19.63
C ASP A 51 -3.47 0.96 19.74
N VAL A 52 -2.19 0.60 19.61
CA VAL A 52 -1.07 1.56 19.54
C VAL A 52 -0.09 1.16 18.43
N GLY A 53 0.32 2.15 17.63
CA GLY A 53 1.24 1.96 16.50
C GLY A 53 0.52 1.57 15.21
N GLY A 54 1.13 0.72 14.37
CA GLY A 54 0.47 0.10 13.20
C GLY A 54 0.14 1.04 12.02
N GLY A 55 0.50 2.32 12.08
CA GLY A 55 0.28 3.29 11.00
C GLY A 55 0.91 2.92 9.66
N THR A 56 0.49 3.58 8.58
CA THR A 56 1.18 3.54 7.29
C THR A 56 1.82 4.90 7.04
N VAL A 57 3.11 4.93 6.73
CA VAL A 57 3.87 6.17 6.49
C VAL A 57 4.40 6.20 5.07
N PHE A 58 4.29 7.36 4.43
CA PHE A 58 4.85 7.68 3.11
C PHE A 58 5.95 8.74 3.31
N PRO A 59 7.21 8.34 3.53
CA PRO A 59 8.24 9.27 4.00
C PRO A 59 8.51 10.43 3.03
N LYS A 60 8.64 10.13 1.73
CA LYS A 60 8.94 11.16 0.72
C LYS A 60 7.77 12.15 0.52
N ALA A 61 6.54 11.67 0.67
CA ALA A 61 5.35 12.52 0.62
C ALA A 61 5.08 13.30 1.93
N ASN A 62 5.82 13.01 3.01
CA ASN A 62 5.58 13.54 4.35
C ASN A 62 4.13 13.30 4.85
N ILE A 63 3.59 12.10 4.57
CA ILE A 63 2.24 11.70 4.97
C ILE A 63 2.31 10.54 5.96
N LYS A 64 1.51 10.63 7.01
CA LYS A 64 1.25 9.54 7.95
C LYS A 64 -0.25 9.26 8.00
N VAL A 65 -0.61 8.00 7.78
CA VAL A 65 -1.97 7.49 7.89
C VAL A 65 -2.09 6.73 9.22
N GLN A 66 -2.89 7.27 10.13
CA GLN A 66 -3.28 6.55 11.35
C GLN A 66 -4.57 5.74 11.05
N PRO A 67 -4.52 4.41 11.11
CA PRO A 67 -5.65 3.58 10.76
C PRO A 67 -6.77 3.66 11.79
N ARG A 68 -7.99 3.48 11.30
CA ARG A 68 -9.21 3.17 12.06
C ARG A 68 -9.83 1.89 11.49
N ASP A 69 -10.55 1.14 12.31
CA ASP A 69 -11.29 -0.03 11.85
C ASP A 69 -12.21 0.35 10.67
N GLY A 70 -12.12 -0.41 9.58
CA GLY A 70 -12.87 -0.19 8.34
C GLY A 70 -12.33 0.91 7.42
N SER A 71 -11.35 1.72 7.86
CA SER A 71 -10.75 2.75 7.00
C SER A 71 -9.89 2.13 5.88
N ALA A 72 -9.60 2.92 4.86
CA ALA A 72 -8.70 2.51 3.79
C ALA A 72 -7.80 3.67 3.36
N VAL A 73 -6.62 3.33 2.83
CA VAL A 73 -5.78 4.25 2.07
C VAL A 73 -5.63 3.71 0.65
N LEU A 74 -5.87 4.59 -0.33
CA LEU A 74 -5.65 4.33 -1.75
C LEU A 74 -4.53 5.24 -2.22
N PHE A 75 -3.56 4.69 -2.94
CA PHE A 75 -2.50 5.45 -3.58
C PHE A 75 -2.17 4.85 -4.94
N ALA A 76 -1.99 5.74 -5.93
CA ALA A 76 -1.63 5.39 -7.29
C ALA A 76 -0.20 5.82 -7.58
N TYR A 77 0.51 5.02 -8.36
CA TYR A 77 1.90 5.26 -8.74
C TYR A 77 2.08 5.45 -10.24
N LYS A 78 1.12 5.08 -11.09
CA LYS A 78 1.12 5.52 -12.51
C LYS A 78 0.65 6.97 -12.59
N ARG A 79 1.42 7.83 -13.25
CA ARG A 79 1.10 9.24 -13.49
C ARG A 79 0.50 9.44 -14.88
N ASP A 80 -0.16 10.58 -15.07
CA ASP A 80 -0.80 10.94 -16.34
C ASP A 80 0.20 11.17 -17.48
N ASP A 81 1.48 11.41 -17.17
CA ASP A 81 2.56 11.58 -18.15
C ASP A 81 3.12 10.25 -18.71
N GLY A 82 2.55 9.11 -18.30
CA GLY A 82 3.01 7.78 -18.73
C GLY A 82 4.23 7.26 -17.96
N TYR A 83 4.67 7.97 -16.92
CA TYR A 83 5.74 7.54 -16.04
C TYR A 83 5.20 7.08 -14.69
N MET A 84 6.03 6.31 -13.98
CA MET A 84 5.78 5.94 -12.61
C MET A 84 6.08 7.11 -11.66
N ASP A 85 5.62 7.01 -10.43
CA ASP A 85 5.92 8.00 -9.41
C ASP A 85 7.42 8.04 -9.09
N ASP A 86 7.81 9.11 -8.40
CA ASP A 86 9.20 9.31 -7.98
C ASP A 86 9.37 8.94 -6.51
N GLY A 87 8.77 7.84 -6.04
CA GLY A 87 8.95 7.37 -4.66
C GLY A 87 8.07 8.08 -3.63
N ASN A 88 7.12 8.92 -4.05
CA ASN A 88 6.12 9.49 -3.14
C ASN A 88 5.19 8.41 -2.55
N THR A 89 5.03 7.29 -3.26
CA THR A 89 4.28 6.11 -2.84
C THR A 89 5.14 5.06 -2.11
N MET A 90 6.44 5.30 -1.94
CA MET A 90 7.27 4.49 -1.05
C MET A 90 6.68 4.56 0.35
N HIS A 91 6.40 3.40 0.94
CA HIS A 91 5.69 3.35 2.20
C HIS A 91 6.16 2.22 3.11
N THR A 92 5.79 2.32 4.39
CA THR A 92 6.11 1.35 5.43
C THR A 92 4.90 1.13 6.33
N GLY A 93 4.76 -0.09 6.82
CA GLY A 93 3.88 -0.41 7.95
C GLY A 93 4.63 -0.21 9.26
N CYS A 94 4.23 0.78 10.05
CA CYS A 94 4.83 1.06 11.36
C CYS A 94 4.65 -0.12 12.31
N LEU A 95 5.60 -0.27 13.23
CA LEU A 95 5.56 -1.21 14.34
C LEU A 95 4.21 -1.19 15.07
N VAL A 96 3.61 -2.36 15.25
CA VAL A 96 2.50 -2.56 16.20
C VAL A 96 3.07 -2.60 17.62
N ARG A 97 2.63 -1.67 18.46
CA ARG A 97 3.09 -1.57 19.86
C ARG A 97 2.14 -2.27 20.82
N GLU A 98 0.83 -2.16 20.59
CA GLU A 98 -0.21 -2.79 21.40
C GLU A 98 -1.35 -3.31 20.50
N GLY A 99 -2.01 -4.39 20.92
CA GLY A 99 -3.06 -5.05 20.15
C GLY A 99 -2.53 -5.78 18.92
N TYR A 100 -3.31 -5.79 17.84
CA TYR A 100 -2.95 -6.37 16.55
C TYR A 100 -3.56 -5.56 15.39
N LYS A 101 -2.91 -5.60 14.23
CA LYS A 101 -3.39 -4.97 13.00
C LYS A 101 -3.76 -6.04 11.99
N GLN A 102 -4.92 -5.90 11.34
CA GLN A 102 -5.32 -6.72 10.21
C GLN A 102 -5.59 -5.84 9.01
N ILE A 103 -5.02 -6.20 7.87
CA ILE A 103 -5.23 -5.50 6.61
C ILE A 103 -5.59 -6.48 5.50
N VAL A 104 -6.33 -5.96 4.52
CA VAL A 104 -6.42 -6.55 3.18
C VAL A 104 -5.78 -5.57 2.20
N THR A 105 -4.86 -6.08 1.40
CA THR A 105 -4.20 -5.33 0.33
C THR A 105 -4.76 -5.77 -1.02
N MET A 106 -5.11 -4.79 -1.85
CA MET A 106 -5.55 -4.98 -3.22
C MET A 106 -4.60 -4.25 -4.16
N TRP A 107 -3.85 -5.03 -4.96
CA TRP A 107 -3.00 -4.50 -6.02
C TRP A 107 -3.75 -4.49 -7.35
N MET A 108 -3.82 -3.32 -7.96
CA MET A 108 -4.48 -3.10 -9.26
C MET A 108 -3.43 -3.04 -10.37
N ARG A 109 -3.78 -3.58 -11.54
CA ARG A 109 -2.95 -3.64 -12.76
C ARG A 109 -3.71 -3.07 -13.96
N GLU A 110 -2.97 -2.78 -15.02
CA GLU A 110 -3.48 -2.40 -16.35
C GLU A 110 -2.82 -3.26 -17.43
#